data_AF-A0A357C6R7-F1
#
_entry.id   AF-A0A357C6R7-F1
#
_cell.length_a   1.000
_cell.length_b   1.000
_cell.length_c   1.000
_cell.angle_alpha   90.00
_cell.angle_beta   90.00
_cell.angle_gamma   90.00
#
_symmetry.space_group_name_H-M   'P 1'
#
loop_
_entity.id
_entity.type
_entity.pdbx_description
1 polymer ?
#
loop_
_entity_poly.entity_id
_entity_poly.type
_entity_poly.pdbx_seq_one_letter_code
_entity_poly.pdbx_strand_id
1 'polypeptide(L)' 'MKIEYDPERDLLYIYFAEPATKAAQTVTIAPGVHADFDKDSKLIGIEVLEASKVMGKKIEFNLPELTAA' A
#
# COMPACT_ATOMS: atom_id res chain seq x y z
N MET A 1 5.06 -6.77 5.22
CA MET A 1 3.85 -6.16 4.65
C MET A 1 2.90 -5.78 5.77
N LYS A 2 2.25 -4.62 5.69
CA LYS A 2 1.25 -4.12 6.63
C LYS A 2 0.12 -3.45 5.85
N ILE A 3 -1.11 -3.52 6.33
CA ILE A 3 -2.25 -2.77 5.80
C ILE A 3 -2.77 -1.89 6.93
N GLU A 4 -2.99 -0.60 6.66
CA GLU A 4 -3.50 0.37 7.62
C GLU A 4 -4.65 1.16 7.00
N TYR A 5 -5.74 1.31 7.75
CA TYR A 5 -6.86 2.16 7.37
C TYR A 5 -7.07 3.23 8.44
N ASP A 6 -7.02 4.50 8.02
CA ASP A 6 -7.34 5.67 8.83
C ASP A 6 -8.80 6.09 8.53
N PRO A 7 -9.76 5.83 9.45
CA PRO A 7 -11.15 6.18 9.22
C PRO A 7 -11.45 7.67 9.33
N GLU A 8 -10.59 8.47 9.98
CA GLU A 8 -10.78 9.93 10.06
C GLU A 8 -10.44 10.59 8.73
N ARG A 9 -9.44 10.06 8.02
CA ARG A 9 -9.01 10.53 6.70
C ARG A 9 -9.64 9.77 5.52
N ASP A 10 -10.36 8.70 5.79
CA ASP A 10 -10.85 7.72 4.80
C ASP A 10 -9.72 7.28 3.84
N LEU A 11 -8.62 6.81 4.43
CA LEU A 11 -7.37 6.53 3.73
C LEU A 11 -6.87 5.13 4.04
N LEU A 12 -6.65 4.34 3.00
CA LEU A 12 -6.05 3.01 3.07
C LEU A 12 -4.61 3.08 2.57
N TYR A 13 -3.68 2.57 3.37
CA TYR A 13 -2.29 2.39 2.96
C TYR A 13 -1.89 0.91 3.05
N ILE A 14 -1.27 0.41 1.98
CA ILE A 14 -0.67 -0.93 1.93
C ILE A 14 0.85 -0.77 1.86
N TYR A 15 1.55 -1.18 2.92
CA TYR A 15 3.01 -1.17 3.02
C TYR A 15 3.57 -2.50 2.54
N PHE A 16 4.39 -2.50 1.49
CA PHE A 16 5.10 -3.68 1.02
C PHE A 16 6.47 -3.84 1.67
N ALA A 17 7.17 -2.73 1.92
CA ALA A 17 8.48 -2.69 2.55
C ALA A 17 8.41 -2.62 4.09
N GLU A 18 9.57 -2.64 4.73
CA GLU A 18 9.71 -2.40 6.16
C GLU A 18 9.22 -0.98 6.53
N PRO A 19 8.66 -0.75 7.73
CA PRO A 19 8.10 0.55 8.13
C PRO A 19 9.08 1.73 8.05
N ALA A 20 10.39 1.46 8.09
CA ALA A 20 11.44 2.48 8.01
C ALA A 20 11.78 2.90 6.57
N THR A 21 11.31 2.16 5.57
CA THR A 21 11.57 2.49 4.16
C THR A 21 10.75 3.70 3.75
N LYS A 22 11.45 4.79 3.39
CA LYS A 22 10.82 6.06 2.99
C LYS A 22 10.58 6.10 1.48
N ALA A 23 9.45 6.68 1.10
CA ALA A 23 9.19 7.05 -0.29
C ALA A 23 10.18 8.13 -0.72
N ALA A 24 10.86 7.88 -1.83
CA ALA A 24 11.62 8.90 -2.57
C ALA A 24 10.76 9.55 -3.66
N GLN A 25 9.75 8.83 -4.16
CA GLN A 25 8.84 9.30 -5.18
C GLN A 25 7.44 8.73 -4.94
N THR A 26 6.42 9.57 -5.13
CA THR A 26 5.01 9.18 -5.16
C THR A 26 4.44 9.47 -6.54
N VAL A 27 3.80 8.47 -7.15
CA VAL A 27 3.17 8.59 -8.47
C VAL A 27 1.67 8.41 -8.34
N THR A 28 0.90 9.32 -8.92
CA THR A 28 -0.56 9.15 -9.05
C THR A 28 -0.84 8.19 -10.21
N ILE A 29 -1.42 7.04 -9.91
CA ILE A 29 -1.80 6.02 -10.92
C ILE A 29 -3.18 6.35 -11.49
N ALA A 30 -4.08 6.78 -10.62
CA ALA A 30 -5.43 7.21 -10.94
C ALA A 30 -5.86 8.27 -9.90
N PRO A 31 -6.93 9.04 -10.13
CA PRO A 31 -7.45 9.95 -9.11
C PRO A 31 -7.68 9.24 -7.78
N GLY A 32 -7.01 9.71 -6.72
CA GLY A 32 -7.07 9.13 -5.37
C GLY A 32 -6.30 7.83 -5.17
N VAL A 33 -5.50 7.37 -6.14
CA VAL A 33 -4.65 6.17 -6.00
C VAL A 33 -3.21 6.54 -6.29
N HIS A 34 -2.34 6.32 -5.31
CA HIS A 34 -0.93 6.68 -5.37
C HIS A 34 -0.04 5.47 -5.10
N ALA A 35 1.09 5.38 -5.81
CA ALA A 35 2.13 4.39 -5.55
C ALA A 35 3.42 5.07 -5.11
N ASP A 36 3.99 4.55 -4.03
CA ASP A 36 5.22 5.04 -3.43
C ASP A 36 6.39 4.14 -3.83
N PHE A 37 7.47 4.78 -4.28
CA PHE A 37 8.71 4.15 -4.68
C PHE A 37 9.87 4.64 -3.82
N ASP A 38 10.78 3.74 -3.48
CA ASP A 38 12.04 4.11 -2.84
C ASP A 38 13.05 4.74 -3.83
N LYS A 39 14.23 5.08 -3.32
CA LYS A 39 15.31 5.71 -4.10
C LYS A 39 15.83 4.83 -5.25
N ASP A 40 15.59 3.52 -5.18
CA ASP A 40 16.03 2.54 -6.18
C ASP A 40 14.86 2.18 -7.13
N SER A 41 13.79 2.99 -7.12
CA SER A 41 12.58 2.79 -7.92
C SER A 41 11.83 1.50 -7.61
N LYS A 42 12.01 0.93 -6.42
CA LYS A 42 11.24 -0.24 -5.98
C LYS A 42 9.91 0.22 -5.37
N LEU A 43 8.82 -0.45 -5.71
CA LEU A 43 7.50 -0.21 -5.10
C LEU A 43 7.54 -0.57 -3.61
N ILE A 44 7.18 0.38 -2.75
CA ILE A 44 7.19 0.19 -1.30
C ILE A 44 5.83 0.37 -0.65
N GLY A 45 4.88 1.03 -1.34
CA GLY A 45 3.52 1.16 -0.84
C GLY A 45 2.51 1.63 -1.88
N ILE A 46 1.24 1.46 -1.55
CA ILE A 46 0.10 2.01 -2.28
C ILE A 46 -0.81 2.73 -1.29
N GLU A 47 -1.23 3.94 -1.66
CA GLU A 47 -2.23 4.74 -0.95
C GLU A 47 -3.51 4.84 -1.78
N VAL A 48 -4.65 4.69 -1.11
CA VAL A 48 -6.00 4.85 -1.69
C VAL A 48 -6.79 5.81 -0.81
N LEU A 49 -7.16 6.96 -1.40
CA LEU A 49 -8.07 7.94 -0.80
C LEU A 49 -9.53 7.50 -1.02
N GLU A 50 -10.41 7.96 -0.13
CA GLU A 50 -11.84 7.57 -0.13
C GLU A 50 -12.03 6.04 -0.12
N ALA A 51 -11.16 5.35 0.62
CA ALA A 51 -11.04 3.89 0.55
C ALA A 51 -12.36 3.18 0.91
N SER A 52 -13.19 3.79 1.76
CA SER A 52 -14.52 3.30 2.14
C SER A 52 -15.46 3.08 0.94
N LYS A 53 -15.25 3.79 -0.17
CA LYS A 53 -16.09 3.67 -1.40
C LYS A 53 -15.78 2.41 -2.21
N VAL A 54 -14.60 1.83 -2.03
CA VAL A 54 -14.11 0.72 -2.85
C VAL A 54 -13.75 -0.53 -2.04
N MET A 55 -13.49 -0.39 -0.73
CA MET A 55 -13.07 -1.52 0.09
C MET A 55 -14.21 -2.51 0.38
N GLY A 56 -13.87 -3.80 0.37
CA GLY A 56 -14.74 -4.84 0.90
C GLY A 56 -14.71 -4.90 2.43
N LYS A 57 -15.64 -5.65 3.02
CA LYS A 57 -15.73 -5.84 4.49
C LYS A 57 -14.78 -6.92 5.04
N LYS A 58 -14.09 -7.65 4.16
CA LYS A 58 -13.23 -8.78 4.51
C LYS A 58 -11.91 -8.65 3.79
N ILE A 59 -10.82 -8.92 4.52
CA ILE A 59 -9.47 -9.07 3.98
C ILE A 59 -9.18 -10.57 3.88
N GLU A 60 -8.73 -11.02 2.73
CA GLU A 60 -8.31 -12.41 2.49
C GLU A 60 -6.89 -12.41 1.93
N PHE A 61 -6.04 -13.30 2.43
CA PHE A 61 -4.66 -13.39 1.99
C PHE A 61 -4.12 -14.81 2.15
N ASN A 62 -3.50 -15.31 1.08
CA ASN A 62 -2.76 -16.57 1.06
C ASN A 62 -1.37 -16.27 0.51
N LEU A 63 -0.33 -16.62 1.26
CA LEU A 63 1.04 -16.63 0.74
C LEU A 63 1.39 -18.03 0.28
N PRO A 64 1.92 -18.22 -0.94
CA PRO A 64 2.66 -19.44 -1.22
C PRO A 64 3.87 -19.50 -0.28
N GLU A 65 4.29 -20.70 0.11
CA GLU A 65 5.59 -20.87 0.77
C GLU A 65 6.65 -20.26 -0.13
N LEU A 66 7.27 -19.18 0.35
CA LEU A 66 8.43 -18.59 -0.29
C LEU A 66 9.58 -19.60 -0.08
N THR A 67 9.77 -20.51 -1.03
CA THR A 67 11.02 -21.24 -1.13
C THR A 67 12.09 -20.21 -1.44
N ALA A 68 12.80 -19.74 -0.40
CA ALA A 68 14.00 -18.94 -0.57
C ALA A 68 14.98 -19.74 -1.45
N ALA A 69 15.35 -19.17 -2.59
CA ALA A 69 16.42 -19.68 -3.45
C ALA A 69 17.78 -19.17 -2.94
#